data_AF-A0A6G1RW45-F1
#
_entry.id   AF-A0A6G1RW45-F1
#
_cell.length_a   1.000
_cell.length_b   1.000
_cell.length_c   1.000
_cell.angle_alpha   90.00
_cell.angle_beta   90.00
_cell.angle_gamma   90.00
#
_symmetry.space_group_name_H-M   'P 1'
#
loop_
_entity.id
_entity.type
_entity.pdbx_description
1 polymer ?
#
loop_
_entity_poly.entity_id
_entity_poly.type
_entity_poly.pdbx_seq_one_letter_code
_entity_poly.pdbx_strand_id
1 'polypeptide(L)'
;ADERVVRMERGILLRSVQPADAGLYLCHATEHGFTQPLLRLSLEVISARQAAGTVPAGDPQFAAGPPGRKVWYRDFLQLVERPPLGAADRACQRLWSRGRPLP
;
A
#
# COMPACT_ATOMS: atom_id res chain seq x y z
N ALA A 1 2.65 -13.89 22.70
CA ALA A 1 2.58 -12.63 21.91
C ALA A 1 2.77 -12.99 20.45
N ASP A 2 2.09 -12.31 19.52
CA ASP A 2 2.24 -12.58 18.09
C ASP A 2 3.57 -12.01 17.58
N GLU A 3 4.53 -12.88 17.25
CA GLU A 3 5.88 -12.48 16.79
C GLU A 3 5.87 -11.69 15.47
N ARG A 4 4.76 -11.72 14.72
CA ARG A 4 4.61 -10.95 13.49
C ARG A 4 4.42 -9.46 13.76
N VAL A 5 3.93 -9.09 14.94
CA VAL A 5 3.60 -7.70 15.29
C VAL A 5 4.73 -7.11 16.13
N VAL A 6 5.44 -6.15 15.56
CA VAL A 6 6.51 -5.41 16.24
C VAL A 6 5.97 -4.06 16.68
N ARG A 7 6.07 -3.78 17.98
CA ARG A 7 5.77 -2.45 18.52
C ARG A 7 6.95 -1.52 18.25
N MET A 8 6.66 -0.34 17.72
CA MET A 8 7.63 0.74 17.55
C MET A 8 7.25 1.92 18.45
N GLU A 9 8.17 2.88 18.63
CA GLU A 9 7.95 4.06 19.47
C GLU A 9 6.66 4.83 19.08
N ARG A 10 6.43 4.99 17.77
CA ARG A 10 5.27 5.74 17.23
C ARG A 10 4.38 4.91 16.30
N GLY A 11 4.29 3.61 16.53
CA GLY A 11 3.41 2.76 15.70
C GLY A 11 3.57 1.26 15.89
N ILE A 12 3.05 0.54 14.90
CA ILE A 12 3.13 -0.92 14.81
C ILE A 12 3.62 -1.32 13.42
N LEU A 13 4.37 -2.42 13.36
CA LEU A 13 4.79 -3.06 12.13
C LEU A 13 4.26 -4.49 12.11
N LEU A 14 3.47 -4.84 11.10
CA LEU A 14 3.09 -6.22 10.81
C LEU A 14 4.05 -6.79 9.77
N ARG A 15 4.93 -7.72 10.18
CA ARG A 15 5.92 -8.35 9.29
C ARG A 15 5.29 -9.27 8.23
N SER A 16 4.13 -9.82 8.54
CA SER A 16 3.32 -10.64 7.63
C SER A 16 1.86 -10.34 7.91
N VAL A 17 1.13 -9.93 6.86
CA VAL A 17 -0.28 -9.52 6.94
C VAL A 17 -1.16 -10.70 6.51
N GLN A 18 -2.20 -10.98 7.29
CA GLN A 18 -3.19 -12.01 7.05
C GLN A 18 -4.59 -11.39 6.91
N PRO A 19 -5.56 -12.08 6.27
CA PRO A 19 -6.93 -11.56 6.14
C PRO A 19 -7.57 -11.17 7.47
N ALA A 20 -7.23 -11.87 8.55
CA ALA A 20 -7.71 -11.57 9.90
C ALA A 20 -7.16 -10.25 10.49
N ASP A 21 -6.07 -9.73 9.93
CA ASP A 21 -5.50 -8.44 10.34
C ASP A 21 -6.28 -7.26 9.71
N ALA A 22 -7.20 -7.50 8.77
CA ALA A 22 -8.04 -6.47 8.17
C ALA A 22 -8.97 -5.82 9.21
N GLY A 23 -9.20 -4.52 9.07
CA GLY A 23 -10.11 -3.78 9.95
C GLY A 23 -9.63 -2.38 10.28
N LEU A 24 -10.17 -1.83 11.37
CA LEU A 24 -9.91 -0.46 11.78
C LEU A 24 -8.80 -0.38 12.82
N TYR A 25 -7.78 0.42 12.52
CA TYR A 25 -6.65 0.72 13.40
C TYR A 25 -6.77 2.15 13.90
N LEU A 26 -6.78 2.32 15.23
CA LEU A 26 -6.75 3.63 15.88
C LEU A 26 -5.40 3.84 16.58
N CYS A 27 -4.75 4.95 16.27
CA CYS A 27 -3.62 5.44 17.02
C CYS A 27 -4.11 6.48 18.02
N HIS A 28 -3.88 6.24 19.31
CA HIS A 28 -4.19 7.19 20.37
C HIS A 28 -2.89 7.68 21.03
N ALA A 29 -2.89 8.92 21.50
CA ALA A 29 -1.88 9.42 22.41
C ALA A 29 -2.53 9.80 23.73
N THR A 30 -1.85 9.45 24.83
CA THR A 30 -2.27 9.79 26.19
C THR A 30 -1.25 10.74 26.79
N GLU A 31 -1.70 11.92 27.20
CA GLU A 31 -0.87 12.92 27.88
C GLU A 31 -1.62 13.43 29.10
N HIS A 32 -0.99 13.39 30.27
CA HIS A 32 -1.60 13.81 31.55
C HIS A 32 -3.00 13.21 31.82
N GLY A 33 -3.24 11.97 31.40
CA GLY A 33 -4.54 11.29 31.58
C GLY A 33 -5.59 11.61 30.51
N PHE A 34 -5.31 12.53 29.59
CA PHE A 34 -6.16 12.78 28.43
C PHE A 34 -5.73 11.90 27.26
N THR A 35 -6.65 11.08 26.74
CA THR A 35 -6.41 10.22 25.59
C THR A 35 -7.14 10.75 24.37
N GLN A 36 -6.41 11.04 23.30
CA GLN A 36 -6.98 11.52 22.04
C GLN A 36 -6.61 10.63 20.86
N PRO A 37 -7.54 10.39 19.93
CA PRO A 37 -7.23 9.71 18.67
C PRO A 37 -6.41 10.64 17.78
N LEU A 38 -5.22 10.19 17.40
CA LEU A 38 -4.35 10.88 16.45
C LEU A 38 -4.63 10.47 15.01
N LEU A 39 -4.90 9.18 14.78
CA LEU A 39 -5.06 8.63 13.44
C LEU A 39 -6.03 7.45 13.44
N ARG A 40 -6.82 7.36 12.37
CA ARG A 40 -7.74 6.27 12.10
C ARG A 40 -7.44 5.72 10.70
N LEU A 41 -7.09 4.44 10.61
CA LEU A 41 -6.73 3.76 9.36
C LEU A 41 -7.62 2.54 9.16
N SER A 42 -8.12 2.35 7.94
CA SER A 42 -8.79 1.11 7.54
C SER A 42 -7.79 0.26 6.77
N LEU A 43 -7.46 -0.92 7.28
CA LEU A 43 -6.62 -1.90 6.60
C LEU A 43 -7.49 -2.92 5.90
N GLU A 44 -7.34 -3.01 4.59
CA GLU A 44 -7.90 -4.09 3.78
C GLU A 44 -6.76 -4.99 3.30
N VAL A 45 -6.97 -6.31 3.37
CA VAL A 45 -5.97 -7.29 2.98
C VAL A 45 -6.44 -8.00 1.73
N ILE A 46 -5.89 -7.58 0.59
CA ILE A 46 -6.25 -8.09 -0.72
C ILE A 46 -5.49 -9.39 -0.96
N SER A 47 -6.23 -10.48 -1.19
CA SER A 47 -5.60 -11.75 -1.56
C SER A 47 -5.14 -11.76 -3.02
N ALA A 48 -4.14 -12.57 -3.35
CA ALA A 48 -3.65 -12.70 -4.73
C ALA A 48 -4.75 -13.07 -5.74
N ARG A 49 -5.77 -13.83 -5.30
CA ARG A 49 -6.93 -14.17 -6.13
C ARG A 49 -7.84 -12.97 -6.40
N GLN A 50 -8.03 -12.08 -5.43
CA GLN A 50 -8.80 -10.86 -5.59
C GLN A 50 -8.06 -9.84 -6.45
N ALA A 51 -6.73 -9.72 -6.27
CA ALA A 51 -5.88 -8.86 -7.08
C ALA A 51 -5.90 -9.23 -8.58
N ALA A 52 -6.04 -10.53 -8.90
CA ALA A 52 -6.17 -10.99 -10.28
C ALA A 52 -7.49 -10.56 -10.95
N GLY A 53 -8.56 -10.36 -10.17
CA GLY A 53 -9.87 -9.90 -10.67
C GLY A 53 -10.01 -8.38 -10.77
N THR A 54 -9.08 -7.62 -10.17
CA THR A 54 -9.07 -6.15 -10.21
C THR A 54 -8.25 -5.57 -11.38
N VAL A 55 -7.58 -6.41 -12.17
CA VAL A 55 -7.02 -5.99 -13.45
C VAL A 55 -8.20 -5.90 -14.43
N PRO A 56 -8.56 -4.70 -14.94
CA PRO A 56 -9.63 -4.59 -15.91
C PRO A 56 -9.28 -5.48 -17.12
N ALA A 57 -10.25 -6.29 -17.55
CA ALA A 57 -10.20 -7.01 -18.81
C ALA A 57 -10.15 -5.98 -19.95
N GLY A 58 -8.96 -5.52 -20.29
CA GLY A 58 -8.78 -4.36 -21.14
C GLY A 58 -7.33 -4.07 -21.47
N ASP A 59 -6.60 -5.09 -21.91
CA ASP A 59 -5.64 -4.89 -23.01
C ASP A 59 -5.27 -6.24 -23.65
N PRO A 60 -5.60 -6.48 -24.94
CA PRO A 60 -5.25 -7.73 -25.63
C PRO A 60 -3.74 -7.96 -25.78
N GLN A 61 -2.88 -7.02 -25.37
CA GLN A 61 -1.42 -7.19 -25.35
C GLN A 61 -0.92 -8.12 -24.23
N PHE A 62 -1.70 -8.34 -23.17
CA PHE A 62 -1.35 -9.28 -22.10
C PHE A 62 -1.96 -10.69 -22.28
N ALA A 63 -2.80 -10.87 -23.31
CA ALA A 63 -3.50 -12.12 -23.57
C ALA A 63 -2.70 -13.12 -24.43
N ALA A 64 -1.40 -12.89 -24.65
CA ALA A 64 -0.56 -13.77 -25.45
C ALA A 64 0.71 -14.22 -24.70
N GLY A 65 0.65 -15.42 -24.13
CA GLY A 65 1.76 -16.37 -24.15
C GLY A 65 2.42 -16.77 -22.82
N PRO A 66 2.55 -18.07 -22.52
CA PRO A 66 3.69 -18.60 -21.77
C PRO A 66 4.83 -18.97 -22.75
N PRO A 67 6.11 -19.18 -22.33
CA PRO A 67 6.69 -19.14 -20.99
C PRO A 67 7.95 -18.24 -20.92
N GLY A 68 8.13 -17.52 -19.80
CA GLY A 68 9.38 -16.79 -19.61
C GLY A 68 9.49 -16.18 -18.23
N ARG A 69 10.07 -16.91 -17.28
CA ARG A 69 10.44 -16.47 -15.91
C ARG A 69 11.33 -15.21 -15.86
N LYS A 70 11.66 -14.60 -17.00
CA LYS A 70 12.47 -13.38 -17.14
C LYS A 70 11.65 -12.10 -17.31
N VAL A 71 10.39 -12.18 -17.79
CA VAL A 71 9.58 -10.97 -18.05
C VAL A 71 9.16 -10.32 -16.74
N TRP A 72 8.70 -11.13 -15.77
CA TRP A 72 8.32 -10.62 -14.45
C TRP A 72 9.46 -9.91 -13.72
N TYR A 73 10.71 -10.39 -13.85
CA TYR A 73 11.87 -9.77 -13.20
C TYR A 73 12.23 -8.41 -13.81
N ARG A 74 12.03 -8.23 -15.12
CA ARG A 74 12.27 -6.94 -15.79
C ARG A 74 11.27 -5.89 -15.34
N ASP A 75 9.99 -6.27 -15.27
CA ASP A 75 8.92 -5.35 -14.88
C ASP A 75 8.98 -5.06 -13.37
N PHE A 76 9.41 -6.02 -12.55
CA PHE A 76 9.74 -5.79 -11.13
C PHE A 76 10.94 -4.86 -10.95
N LEU A 77 12.03 -5.05 -11.70
CA LEU A 77 13.19 -4.15 -11.63
C LEU A 77 12.85 -2.73 -12.07
N GLN A 78 11.94 -2.53 -13.04
CA GLN A 78 11.46 -1.19 -13.40
C GLN A 78 10.67 -0.51 -12.26
N LEU A 79 10.04 -1.29 -11.37
CA LEU A 79 9.38 -0.75 -10.16
C LEU A 79 10.39 -0.46 -9.04
N VAL A 80 11.52 -1.17 -9.00
CA VAL A 80 12.60 -0.99 -8.01
C VAL A 80 13.58 0.13 -8.45
N GLU A 81 13.79 0.31 -9.74
CA GLU A 81 14.52 1.42 -10.36
C GLU A 81 13.69 2.70 -10.27
N ARG A 82 13.58 3.21 -9.04
CA ARG A 82 13.06 4.56 -8.81
C ARG A 82 13.94 5.56 -9.56
N PRO A 83 13.38 6.41 -10.45
CA PRO A 83 14.11 7.56 -10.93
C PRO A 83 14.47 8.48 -9.75
N PRO A 84 15.55 9.27 -9.85
CA PRO A 84 16.04 10.08 -8.73
C PRO A 84 14.92 10.97 -8.17
N LEU A 85 14.93 11.08 -6.83
CA LEU A 85 13.90 11.53 -5.89
C LEU A 85 13.08 12.81 -6.22
N GLY A 86 13.32 13.51 -7.33
CA GLY A 86 12.55 14.67 -7.77
C GLY A 86 11.39 14.40 -8.76
N ALA A 87 11.27 13.18 -9.30
CA ALA A 87 10.16 12.84 -10.21
C ALA A 87 8.92 12.30 -9.46
N ALA A 88 9.14 11.53 -8.39
CA ALA A 88 8.07 11.01 -7.55
C ALA A 88 7.28 12.14 -6.84
N ASP A 89 7.98 13.17 -6.38
CA ASP A 89 7.37 14.31 -5.70
C ASP A 89 6.42 15.09 -6.62
N ARG A 90 6.82 15.29 -7.89
CA ARG A 90 5.97 15.90 -8.92
C ARG A 90 4.80 15.03 -9.37
N ALA A 91 4.89 13.71 -9.22
CA ALA A 91 3.77 12.81 -9.49
C ALA A 91 2.75 12.84 -8.34
N CYS A 92 3.21 12.76 -7.08
CA CYS A 92 2.36 12.87 -5.90
C CYS A 92 1.64 14.22 -5.84
N GLN A 93 2.33 15.33 -6.15
CA GLN A 93 1.74 16.67 -6.15
C GLN A 93 0.62 16.82 -7.21
N ARG A 94 0.76 16.16 -8.37
CA ARG A 94 -0.25 16.15 -9.44
C ARG A 94 -1.46 15.27 -9.13
N LEU A 95 -1.26 14.18 -8.39
CA LEU A 95 -2.37 13.33 -7.92
C LEU A 95 -3.15 14.00 -6.79
N TRP A 96 -2.48 14.69 -5.86
CA TRP A 96 -3.16 15.42 -4.79
C TRP A 96 -3.85 16.70 -5.24
N SER A 97 -3.31 17.44 -6.21
CA SER A 97 -3.94 18.67 -6.73
C SER A 97 -5.18 18.41 -7.60
N ARG A 98 -5.36 17.20 -8.14
CA ARG A 98 -6.58 16.80 -8.85
C ARG A 98 -7.76 16.50 -7.92
N GLY A 99 -7.52 16.36 -6.61
CA GLY A 99 -8.53 16.02 -5.60
C GLY A 99 -9.04 17.19 -4.76
N ARG A 100 -8.64 18.43 -5.06
CA ARG A 100 -9.10 19.60 -4.30
C ARG A 100 -10.08 20.41 -5.15
N PRO A 101 -11.39 20.40 -4.85
CA PRO A 101 -12.24 21.51 -5.27
C PRO A 101 -11.74 22.74 -4.50
N LEU A 102 -11.34 23.78 -5.23
CA LEU A 102 -11.25 25.12 -4.65
C LEU A 102 -12.66 25.58 -4.27
N PRO A 103 -12.84 26.36 -3.19
CA PRO A 103 -14.13 26.96 -2.85
C PRO A 103 -14.62 27.90 -3.95
#